data_AF-A0A382A0N4-F1
#
_entry.id   AF-A0A382A0N4-F1
#
_cell.length_a   1.000
_cell.length_b   1.000
_cell.length_c   1.000
_cell.angle_alpha   90.00
_cell.angle_beta   90.00
_cell.angle_gamma   90.00
#
_symmetry.space_group_name_H-M   'P 1'
#
loop_
_entity.id
_entity.type
_entity.pdbx_description
1 polymer ?
#
loop_
_entity_poly.entity_id
_entity_poly.type
_entity_poly.pdbx_seq_one_letter_code
_entity_poly.pdbx_strand_id
1 'polypeptide(L)'
;MEAVSRGANKAGGLTVGILPGSDAEAANPWITLPLPSGMGEARNALVVRTAEAVVAVGGEWGTLSEIALARKMKVSVASLGVPPLEELGLESLDTPEEAAVWALERALEGRKADR
;
A
#
# COMPACT_ATOMS: atom_id res chain seq x y z
N MET A 1 -3.22 7.22 -5.20
CA MET A 1 -3.65 5.82 -5.41
C MET A 1 -4.00 5.49 -6.87
N GLU A 2 -4.67 6.38 -7.62
CA GLU A 2 -5.08 6.10 -9.01
C GLU A 2 -3.94 5.69 -9.97
N ALA A 3 -2.77 6.35 -9.90
CA ALA A 3 -1.64 6.03 -10.76
C ALA A 3 -1.17 4.56 -10.62
N VAL A 4 -1.18 4.05 -9.39
CA VAL A 4 -0.78 2.66 -9.07
C VAL A 4 -1.81 1.69 -9.62
N SER A 5 -3.11 1.92 -9.37
CA SER A 5 -4.17 1.06 -9.90
C SER A 5 -4.19 1.07 -11.43
N ARG A 6 -3.96 2.22 -12.08
CA ARG A 6 -3.84 2.31 -13.53
C ARG A 6 -2.69 1.47 -14.09
N GLY A 7 -1.52 1.54 -13.47
CA GLY A 7 -0.34 0.77 -13.89
C GLY A 7 -0.59 -0.73 -13.77
N ALA A 8 -1.06 -1.18 -12.61
CA ALA A 8 -1.37 -2.58 -12.35
C ALA A 8 -2.47 -3.11 -13.29
N ASN A 9 -3.56 -2.36 -13.47
CA ASN A 9 -4.66 -2.74 -14.36
C ASN A 9 -4.21 -2.87 -15.82
N LYS A 10 -3.40 -1.94 -16.33
CA LYS A 10 -2.83 -2.01 -17.69
C LYS A 10 -1.93 -3.23 -17.92
N ALA A 11 -1.27 -3.71 -16.87
CA ALA A 11 -0.48 -4.93 -16.90
C ALA A 11 -1.31 -6.21 -16.71
N GLY A 12 -2.64 -6.11 -16.60
CA GLY A 12 -3.54 -7.24 -16.35
C GLY A 12 -3.57 -7.70 -14.89
N GLY A 13 -3.03 -6.91 -13.96
CA GLY A 13 -3.07 -7.19 -12.53
C GLY A 13 -4.44 -6.92 -11.89
N LEU A 14 -4.72 -7.61 -10.79
CA LEU A 14 -5.87 -7.34 -9.93
C LEU A 14 -5.63 -6.07 -9.12
N THR A 15 -6.62 -5.18 -9.09
CA THR A 15 -6.57 -3.93 -8.32
C THR A 15 -7.74 -3.88 -7.35
N VAL A 16 -7.41 -3.94 -6.07
CA VAL A 16 -8.40 -3.94 -4.98
C VAL A 16 -8.45 -2.54 -4.35
N GLY A 17 -9.65 -1.98 -4.26
CA GLY A 17 -9.87 -0.66 -3.65
C GLY A 17 -10.68 -0.78 -2.38
N ILE A 18 -10.05 -0.66 -1.21
CA ILE A 18 -10.78 -0.51 0.06
C ILE A 18 -11.19 0.96 0.18
N LEU A 19 -12.48 1.23 0.00
CA LEU A 19 -13.02 2.59 -0.09
C LEU A 19 -13.49 3.08 1.29
N PRO A 20 -13.35 4.38 1.61
CA PRO A 20 -13.77 4.94 2.90
C PRO A 20 -15.30 5.03 3.03
N GLY A 21 -16.03 5.17 1.92
CA GLY A 21 -17.49 5.26 1.87
C GLY A 21 -18.18 3.92 1.60
N SER A 22 -19.51 3.95 1.51
CA SER A 22 -20.37 2.79 1.22
C SER A 22 -20.75 2.65 -0.27
N ASP A 23 -20.25 3.53 -1.13
CA ASP A 23 -20.52 3.52 -2.56
C ASP A 23 -19.36 2.90 -3.33
N ALA A 24 -19.64 1.84 -4.09
CA ALA A 24 -18.64 1.16 -4.92
C ALA A 24 -18.26 1.99 -6.15
N GLU A 25 -19.17 2.82 -6.67
CA GLU A 25 -18.95 3.67 -7.85
C GLU A 25 -17.99 4.83 -7.57
N ALA A 26 -17.72 5.12 -6.28
CA ALA A 26 -16.71 6.08 -5.89
C ALA A 26 -15.26 5.59 -6.14
N ALA A 27 -15.07 4.33 -6.52
CA ALA A 27 -13.76 3.81 -6.88
C ALA A 27 -13.21 4.50 -8.15
N ASN A 28 -11.90 4.66 -8.23
CA ASN A 28 -11.29 5.12 -9.48
C ASN A 28 -11.48 4.05 -10.59
N PRO A 29 -11.53 4.43 -11.88
CA PRO A 29 -11.86 3.52 -12.98
C PRO A 29 -10.92 2.32 -13.15
N TRP A 30 -9.76 2.33 -12.50
CA TRP A 30 -8.74 1.30 -12.61
C TRP A 30 -8.81 0.27 -11.47
N ILE A 31 -9.75 0.40 -10.53
CA ILE A 31 -10.04 -0.61 -9.52
C ILE A 31 -10.96 -1.68 -10.12
N THR A 32 -10.52 -2.94 -10.11
CA THR A 32 -11.32 -4.07 -10.62
C THR A 32 -12.13 -4.75 -9.53
N LEU A 33 -11.76 -4.58 -8.26
CA LEU A 33 -12.51 -5.07 -7.11
C LEU A 33 -12.70 -3.94 -6.08
N PRO A 34 -13.79 -3.16 -6.18
CA PRO A 34 -14.13 -2.15 -5.18
C PRO A 34 -14.73 -2.81 -3.92
N LEU A 35 -14.25 -2.38 -2.75
CA LEU A 35 -14.72 -2.81 -1.43
C LEU A 35 -15.22 -1.57 -0.66
N PRO A 36 -16.53 -1.22 -0.76
CA PRO A 36 -17.12 -0.06 -0.08
C PRO A 36 -17.25 -0.31 1.42
N SER A 37 -16.22 0.05 2.20
CA SER A 37 -16.14 -0.33 3.62
C SER A 37 -17.02 0.51 4.56
N GLY A 38 -17.32 1.77 4.20
CA GLY A 38 -18.00 2.71 5.08
C GLY A 38 -17.22 3.09 6.35
N MET A 39 -15.93 2.75 6.44
CA MET A 39 -15.12 2.89 7.65
C MET A 39 -14.39 4.24 7.76
N GLY A 40 -14.54 5.15 6.79
CA GLY A 40 -13.74 6.37 6.74
C GLY A 40 -12.24 6.04 6.80
N GLU A 41 -11.48 6.77 7.61
CA GLU A 41 -10.03 6.55 7.78
C GLU A 41 -9.66 5.23 8.47
N ALA A 42 -10.59 4.60 9.22
CA ALA A 42 -10.29 3.33 9.89
C ALA A 42 -9.97 2.21 8.89
N ARG A 43 -10.37 2.35 7.61
CA ARG A 43 -10.03 1.43 6.53
C ARG A 43 -8.52 1.34 6.25
N ASN A 44 -7.73 2.34 6.63
CA ASN A 44 -6.27 2.33 6.45
C ASN A 44 -5.62 1.14 7.19
N ALA A 45 -6.20 0.75 8.33
CA ALA A 45 -5.76 -0.44 9.06
C ALA A 45 -5.97 -1.73 8.24
N LEU A 46 -7.06 -1.84 7.47
CA LEU A 46 -7.29 -2.98 6.59
C LEU A 46 -6.29 -2.98 5.43
N VAL A 47 -6.08 -1.85 4.77
CA VAL A 47 -5.10 -1.71 3.67
C VAL A 47 -3.75 -2.26 4.08
N VAL A 48 -3.23 -1.79 5.22
CA VAL A 48 -1.94 -2.21 5.74
C VAL A 48 -1.95 -3.66 6.19
N ARG A 49 -2.96 -4.08 6.97
CA ARG A 49 -2.99 -5.43 7.54
C ARG A 49 -3.11 -6.53 6.49
N THR A 50 -3.81 -6.25 5.39
CA THR A 50 -3.98 -7.21 4.29
C THR A 50 -2.79 -7.24 3.33
N ALA A 51 -1.84 -6.31 3.46
CA ALA A 51 -0.66 -6.26 2.63
C ALA A 51 0.45 -7.18 3.16
N GLU A 52 1.19 -7.81 2.24
CA GLU A 52 2.41 -8.55 2.57
C GLU A 52 3.64 -7.62 2.64
N ALA A 53 3.58 -6.49 1.92
CA ALA A 53 4.55 -5.41 1.95
C ALA A 53 3.88 -4.08 1.55
N VAL A 54 4.37 -2.97 2.08
CA VAL A 54 3.84 -1.62 1.82
C VAL A 54 4.93 -0.76 1.21
N VAL A 55 4.62 -0.12 0.08
CA VAL A 55 5.47 0.91 -0.53
C VAL A 55 4.76 2.26 -0.36
N ALA A 56 5.32 3.12 0.46
CA ALA A 56 4.85 4.49 0.63
C ALA A 56 5.32 5.35 -0.55
N VAL A 57 4.38 6.04 -1.20
CA VAL A 57 4.67 6.97 -2.30
C VAL A 57 4.22 8.36 -1.87
N GLY A 58 5.15 9.29 -1.70
CA GLY A 58 4.88 10.62 -1.14
C GLY A 58 4.75 10.62 0.39
N GLY A 59 4.17 11.69 0.96
CA GLY A 59 4.34 11.99 2.39
C GLY A 59 3.25 12.77 3.11
N GLU A 60 2.01 12.75 2.62
CA GLU A 60 0.91 13.42 3.34
C GLU A 60 0.50 12.66 4.62
N TRP A 61 -0.33 13.28 5.46
CA TRP A 61 -0.79 12.73 6.74
C TRP A 61 -1.42 11.32 6.62
N GLY A 62 -2.16 11.06 5.54
CA GLY A 62 -2.71 9.74 5.25
C GLY A 62 -1.60 8.69 5.11
N THR A 63 -0.57 8.97 4.32
CA THR A 63 0.59 8.09 4.10
C THR A 63 1.36 7.87 5.40
N LEU A 64 1.58 8.91 6.21
CA LEU A 64 2.24 8.78 7.52
C LEU A 64 1.46 7.85 8.46
N SER A 65 0.12 7.92 8.43
CA SER A 65 -0.72 7.03 9.24
C SER A 65 -0.59 5.56 8.82
N GLU A 66 -0.53 5.28 7.51
CA GLU A 66 -0.35 3.93 6.98
C GLU A 66 1.06 3.39 7.30
N ILE A 67 2.10 4.22 7.24
CA ILE A 67 3.46 3.85 7.66
C ILE A 67 3.49 3.45 9.15
N ALA A 68 2.88 4.26 10.02
CA ALA A 68 2.83 3.99 11.46
C ALA A 68 2.07 2.68 11.76
N LEU A 69 0.97 2.43 11.05
CA LEU A 69 0.22 1.17 11.13
C LEU A 69 1.08 -0.02 10.68
N ALA A 70 1.83 0.11 9.59
CA ALA A 70 2.68 -0.97 9.07
C ALA A 70 3.75 -1.37 10.09
N ARG A 71 4.45 -0.38 10.68
CA ARG A 71 5.39 -0.59 11.78
C ARG A 71 4.74 -1.30 12.97
N LYS A 72 3.58 -0.82 13.41
CA LYS A 72 2.84 -1.41 14.55
C LYS A 72 2.41 -2.85 14.29
N MET A 73 2.03 -3.16 13.05
CA MET A 73 1.58 -4.49 12.64
C MET A 73 2.71 -5.41 12.20
N LYS A 74 3.97 -4.91 12.18
CA LYS A 74 5.15 -5.61 11.68
C LYS A 74 5.03 -6.02 10.21
N VAL A 75 4.33 -5.21 9.42
CA VAL A 75 4.30 -5.33 7.95
C VAL A 75 5.50 -4.53 7.41
N SER A 76 6.27 -5.16 6.53
CA SER A 76 7.42 -4.52 5.88
C SER A 76 6.97 -3.25 5.15
N VAL A 77 7.66 -2.13 5.38
CA VAL A 77 7.35 -0.84 4.75
C VAL A 77 8.61 -0.10 4.33
N ALA A 78 8.61 0.42 3.10
CA ALA A 78 9.67 1.26 2.53
C ALA A 78 9.06 2.46 1.79
N SER A 79 9.88 3.46 1.49
CA SER A 79 9.50 4.67 0.75
C SER A 79 10.03 4.60 -0.68
N LEU A 80 9.19 4.97 -1.66
CA LEU A 80 9.64 5.27 -3.01
C LEU A 80 10.03 6.75 -3.08
N GLY A 81 11.31 7.01 -3.34
CA GLY A 81 11.93 8.31 -3.22
C GLY A 81 12.17 8.71 -1.76
N VAL A 82 12.39 10.01 -1.55
CA VAL A 82 12.77 10.56 -0.24
C VAL A 82 11.70 10.23 0.81
N PRO A 83 12.08 9.56 1.92
CA PRO A 83 11.17 9.31 3.03
C PRO A 83 10.53 10.60 3.55
N PRO A 84 9.26 10.56 3.98
CA PRO A 84 8.57 11.75 4.45
C PRO A 84 9.17 12.33 5.74
N LEU A 85 9.82 11.48 6.54
CA LEU A 85 10.54 11.84 7.77
C LEU A 85 11.73 10.87 7.93
N GLU A 86 12.92 11.42 8.16
CA GLU A 86 14.16 10.63 8.27
C GLU A 86 14.15 9.75 9.53
N GLU A 87 13.56 10.24 10.62
CA GLU A 87 13.47 9.57 11.92
C GLU A 87 12.64 8.28 11.89
N LEU A 88 11.83 8.09 10.84
CA LEU A 88 11.08 6.86 10.64
C LEU A 88 11.99 5.70 10.20
N GLY A 89 13.23 5.96 9.82
CA GLY A 89 14.22 4.95 9.43
C GLY A 89 13.69 4.01 8.34
N LEU A 90 12.96 4.58 7.37
CA LEU A 90 12.44 3.83 6.23
C LEU A 90 13.56 3.63 5.21
N GLU A 91 13.60 2.43 4.63
CA GLU A 91 14.39 2.19 3.42
C GLU A 91 13.86 3.08 2.29
N SER A 92 14.77 3.77 1.61
CA SER A 92 14.48 4.63 0.46
C SER A 92 14.80 3.85 -0.80
N LEU A 93 13.81 3.71 -1.67
CA LEU A 93 13.87 3.00 -2.94
C LEU A 93 13.86 4.05 -4.05
N ASP A 94 14.76 3.97 -5.02
CA ASP A 94 14.97 5.07 -5.97
C ASP A 94 14.04 4.98 -7.18
N THR A 95 13.62 3.76 -7.54
CA THR A 95 12.83 3.51 -8.75
C THR A 95 11.57 2.68 -8.49
N PRO A 96 10.50 2.84 -9.28
CA PRO A 96 9.32 1.99 -9.21
C PRO A 96 9.64 0.49 -9.39
N GLU A 97 10.60 0.16 -10.24
CA GLU A 97 11.06 -1.20 -10.51
C GLU A 97 11.71 -1.82 -9.27
N GLU A 98 12.62 -1.09 -8.63
CA GLU A 98 13.25 -1.50 -7.38
C GLU A 98 12.20 -1.70 -6.28
N ALA A 99 11.24 -0.79 -6.16
CA ALA A 99 10.18 -0.90 -5.18
C ALA A 99 9.27 -2.12 -5.41
N ALA A 100 8.99 -2.45 -6.67
CA ALA A 100 8.23 -3.65 -7.02
C ALA A 100 8.99 -4.93 -6.67
N VAL A 101 10.29 -5.00 -6.99
CA VAL A 101 11.16 -6.14 -6.63
C VAL A 101 11.23 -6.29 -5.12
N TRP A 102 11.52 -5.21 -4.40
CA TRP A 102 11.56 -5.19 -2.95
C TRP A 102 10.27 -5.73 -2.33
N ALA A 103 9.11 -5.26 -2.81
CA ALA A 103 7.81 -5.70 -2.28
C ALA A 103 7.58 -7.21 -2.49
N LEU A 104 7.95 -7.74 -3.65
CA LEU A 104 7.83 -9.18 -3.95
C LEU A 104 8.74 -10.03 -3.07
N GLU A 105 9.98 -9.60 -2.83
CA GLU A 105 10.90 -10.30 -1.94
C GLU A 105 10.38 -10.35 -0.51
N ARG A 106 9.95 -9.21 0.04
CA ARG A 106 9.37 -9.15 1.40
C ARG A 106 8.13 -10.03 1.53
N ALA A 107 7.27 -10.06 0.51
CA ALA A 107 6.11 -10.94 0.48
C ALA A 107 6.49 -12.44 0.43
N LEU A 108 7.55 -12.80 -0.29
CA LEU A 108 8.05 -14.19 -0.31
C LEU A 108 8.68 -14.60 1.01
N GLU A 109 9.38 -13.70 1.68
CA GLU A 109 9.97 -13.94 3.01
C GLU A 109 8.90 -14.09 4.09
N GLY A 110 7.91 -13.19 4.13
CA GLY A 110 6.80 -13.25 5.08
C GLY A 110 6.05 -14.57 5.00
N ARG A 111 5.70 -15.02 3.78
CA ARG A 111 5.03 -16.31 3.56
C ARG A 111 5.86 -17.54 3.97
N LYS A 112 7.20 -17.44 4.00
CA LYS A 112 8.06 -18.51 4.51
C LYS A 112 8.10 -18.52 6.03
N ALA A 113 8.04 -17.36 6.67
CA ALA A 113 8.06 -17.24 8.13
C ALA A 113 6.75 -17.74 8.79
N ASP A 114 5.63 -17.67 8.06
CA ASP A 114 4.33 -18.17 8.51
C ASP A 114 4.10 -19.68 8.28
N ARG A 115 5.06 -20.38 7.65
CA ARG A 115 5.04 -21.83 7.40
C ARG A 115 5.89 -22.57 8.43
#